data_AF-A0A1G9LRU9-F1
#
_entry.id   AF-A0A1G9LRU9-F1
#
_cell.length_a   1.000
_cell.length_b   1.000
_cell.length_c   1.000
_cell.angle_alpha   90.00
_cell.angle_beta   90.00
_cell.angle_gamma   90.00
#
_symmetry.space_group_name_H-M   'P 1'
#
loop_
_entity.id
_entity.type
_entity.pdbx_description
1 polymer ?
#
loop_
_entity_poly.entity_id
_entity_poly.type
_entity_poly.pdbx_seq_one_letter_code
_entity_poly.pdbx_strand_id
1 'polypeptide(L)'
;MTPRGRTNQLIYQAELLLDVASGDDEHASSRRMATEEGALALLELALNVALRELTEHARLAHHDWRELLDESGERVAELERLRELAGRPESWLATLIARITALHDVEGAARREAGDALIASADRVALADELRWCAGEFKKQLAELRETSAEW
;
A
#
# COMPACT_ATOMS: atom_id res chain seq x y z
N MET A 1 0.03 21.23 -8.61
CA MET A 1 -0.45 20.14 -7.73
C MET A 1 0.49 20.06 -6.54
N THR A 2 -0.04 20.06 -5.30
CA THR A 2 0.79 19.98 -4.08
C THR A 2 1.18 18.51 -3.80
N PRO A 3 2.27 18.25 -3.05
CA PRO A 3 2.62 16.90 -2.60
C PRO A 3 1.44 16.20 -1.90
N ARG A 4 0.80 16.90 -0.94
CA ARG A 4 -0.41 16.42 -0.25
C ARG A 4 -1.53 16.00 -1.19
N GLY A 5 -1.80 16.84 -2.19
CA GLY A 5 -2.85 16.60 -3.18
C GLY A 5 -2.54 15.37 -4.05
N ARG A 6 -1.27 15.14 -4.38
CA ARG A 6 -0.85 13.97 -5.16
C ARG A 6 -1.02 12.68 -4.37
N THR A 7 -0.63 12.64 -3.09
CA THR A 7 -0.83 11.47 -2.22
C THR A 7 -2.31 11.11 -2.14
N ASN A 8 -3.17 12.10 -1.86
CA ASN A 8 -4.61 11.87 -1.75
C ASN A 8 -5.24 11.38 -3.06
N GLN A 9 -4.80 11.95 -4.19
CA GLN A 9 -5.27 11.52 -5.51
C GLN A 9 -4.94 10.05 -5.79
N LEU A 10 -3.73 9.61 -5.47
CA LEU A 10 -3.29 8.24 -5.73
C LEU A 10 -4.06 7.21 -4.90
N ILE A 11 -4.26 7.50 -3.61
CA ILE A 11 -5.07 6.63 -2.74
C ILE A 11 -6.50 6.54 -3.28
N TYR A 12 -7.10 7.69 -3.62
CA TYR A 12 -8.45 7.70 -4.19
C TYR A 12 -8.55 6.94 -5.52
N GLN A 13 -7.54 7.05 -6.38
CA GLN A 13 -7.48 6.28 -7.64
C GLN A 13 -7.39 4.77 -7.39
N ALA A 14 -6.63 4.34 -6.37
CA ALA A 14 -6.59 2.94 -5.98
C ALA A 14 -7.96 2.45 -5.50
N GLU A 15 -8.65 3.22 -4.66
CA GLU A 15 -10.01 2.91 -4.19
C GLU A 15 -11.00 2.78 -5.36
N LEU A 16 -10.98 3.74 -6.30
CA LEU A 16 -11.83 3.67 -7.50
C LEU A 16 -11.56 2.41 -8.34
N LEU A 17 -10.30 1.98 -8.44
CA LEU A 17 -9.95 0.81 -9.21
C LEU A 17 -10.43 -0.48 -8.52
N LEU A 18 -10.41 -0.53 -7.19
CA LEU A 18 -10.96 -1.64 -6.40
C LEU A 18 -12.48 -1.74 -6.50
N ASP A 19 -13.18 -0.65 -6.83
CA ASP A 19 -14.64 -0.63 -7.00
C ASP A 19 -15.10 -1.02 -8.42
N VAL A 20 -14.15 -1.21 -9.36
CA VAL A 20 -14.48 -1.68 -10.71
C VAL A 20 -14.96 -3.12 -10.66
N ALA A 21 -16.22 -3.34 -11.04
CA ALA A 21 -16.80 -4.67 -11.12
C ALA A 21 -16.03 -5.55 -12.11
N SER A 22 -15.68 -6.76 -11.67
CA SER A 22 -14.99 -7.72 -12.53
C SER A 22 -15.87 -8.26 -13.65
N GLY A 23 -17.20 -8.10 -13.58
CA GLY A 23 -18.16 -8.75 -14.48
C GLY A 23 -18.29 -10.26 -14.23
N ASP A 24 -19.11 -10.92 -15.05
CA ASP A 24 -19.43 -12.36 -14.96
C ASP A 24 -19.28 -13.06 -16.31
N ASP A 25 -18.19 -12.74 -17.02
CA ASP A 25 -17.82 -13.37 -18.29
C ASP A 25 -16.46 -14.10 -18.16
N GLU A 26 -15.99 -14.68 -19.26
CA GLU A 26 -14.72 -15.42 -19.32
C GLU A 26 -13.47 -14.58 -18.95
N HIS A 27 -13.56 -13.25 -18.97
CA HIS A 27 -12.49 -12.35 -18.60
C HIS A 27 -12.59 -11.83 -17.16
N ALA A 28 -13.61 -12.23 -16.40
CA ALA A 28 -13.85 -11.72 -15.05
C ALA A 28 -12.63 -11.90 -14.13
N SER A 29 -11.97 -13.05 -14.17
CA SER A 29 -10.77 -13.29 -13.36
C SER A 29 -9.61 -12.40 -13.76
N SER A 30 -9.36 -12.22 -15.07
CA SER A 30 -8.28 -11.37 -15.56
C SER A 30 -8.53 -9.90 -15.22
N ARG A 31 -9.77 -9.42 -15.34
CA ARG A 31 -10.13 -8.06 -14.94
C ARG A 31 -9.93 -7.83 -13.46
N ARG A 32 -10.36 -8.76 -12.61
CA ARG A 32 -10.14 -8.68 -11.16
C ARG A 32 -8.65 -8.60 -10.83
N MET A 33 -7.82 -9.47 -11.41
CA MET A 33 -6.37 -9.43 -11.17
C MET A 33 -5.76 -8.11 -11.62
N ALA A 34 -6.13 -7.62 -12.80
CA ALA A 34 -5.62 -6.35 -13.33
C ALA A 34 -6.03 -5.15 -12.45
N THR A 35 -7.25 -5.13 -11.91
CA THR A 35 -7.70 -4.06 -11.03
C THR A 35 -7.04 -4.14 -9.65
N GLU A 36 -6.89 -5.34 -9.08
CA GLU A 36 -6.21 -5.57 -7.80
C GLU A 36 -4.73 -5.16 -7.86
N GLU A 37 -3.98 -5.64 -8.86
CA GLU A 37 -2.55 -5.31 -9.01
C GLU A 37 -2.34 -3.84 -9.40
N GLY A 38 -3.22 -3.28 -10.24
CA GLY A 38 -3.18 -1.85 -10.56
C GLY A 38 -3.45 -0.98 -9.33
N ALA A 39 -4.36 -1.40 -8.44
CA ALA A 39 -4.66 -0.66 -7.21
C ALA A 39 -3.47 -0.74 -6.24
N LEU A 40 -2.84 -1.91 -6.12
CA LEU A 40 -1.64 -2.09 -5.33
C LEU A 40 -0.46 -1.23 -5.82
N ALA A 41 -0.25 -1.15 -7.15
CA ALA A 41 0.77 -0.28 -7.73
C ALA A 41 0.50 1.21 -7.43
N LEU A 42 -0.76 1.64 -7.43
CA LEU A 42 -1.15 2.99 -7.05
C LEU A 42 -0.93 3.25 -5.55
N LEU A 43 -1.14 2.26 -4.68
CA LEU A 43 -0.86 2.35 -3.26
C LEU A 43 0.65 2.41 -2.96
N GLU A 44 1.49 1.67 -3.70
CA GLU A 44 2.94 1.81 -3.60
C GLU A 44 3.39 3.22 -4.02
N LEU A 45 2.85 3.73 -5.14
CA LEU A 45 3.17 5.08 -5.58
C LEU A 45 2.70 6.11 -4.54
N ALA A 46 1.53 5.90 -3.93
CA ALA A 46 1.04 6.74 -2.84
C ALA A 46 1.98 6.70 -1.62
N LEU A 47 2.49 5.53 -1.24
CA LEU A 47 3.45 5.37 -0.15
C LEU A 47 4.73 6.17 -0.41
N ASN A 48 5.33 6.05 -1.60
CA ASN A 48 6.52 6.82 -1.96
C ASN A 48 6.28 8.33 -1.91
N VAL A 49 5.15 8.80 -2.45
CA VAL A 49 4.82 10.24 -2.43
C VAL A 49 4.53 10.71 -1.01
N ALA A 50 3.86 9.90 -0.19
CA ALA A 50 3.59 10.21 1.22
C ALA A 50 4.87 10.33 2.02
N LEU A 51 5.83 9.42 1.85
CA LEU A 51 7.11 9.48 2.55
C LEU A 51 7.86 10.76 2.18
N ARG A 52 7.93 11.10 0.88
CA ARG A 52 8.53 12.36 0.43
C ARG A 52 7.83 13.60 0.98
N GLU A 53 6.50 13.56 1.09
CA GLU A 53 5.71 14.63 1.68
C GLU A 53 6.03 14.80 3.18
N LEU A 54 6.07 13.70 3.94
CA LEU A 54 6.30 13.71 5.38
C LEU A 54 7.74 14.09 5.75
N THR A 55 8.71 13.73 4.90
CA THR A 55 10.13 13.99 5.14
C THR A 55 10.65 15.24 4.42
N GLU A 56 9.77 16.10 3.88
CA GLU A 56 10.18 17.29 3.12
C GLU A 56 11.12 18.20 3.94
N HIS A 57 10.84 18.33 5.25
CA HIS A 57 11.63 19.13 6.18
C HIS A 57 13.05 18.57 6.39
N ALA A 58 13.24 17.25 6.27
CA ALA A 58 14.51 16.56 6.51
C ALA A 58 15.46 16.63 5.29
N ARG A 59 14.98 17.06 4.11
CA ARG A 59 15.78 17.23 2.88
C ARG A 59 16.61 15.99 2.51
N LEU A 60 15.99 14.81 2.60
CA LEU A 60 16.64 13.54 2.30
C LEU A 60 17.09 13.47 0.84
N ALA A 61 18.20 12.78 0.58
CA ALA A 61 18.73 12.60 -0.78
C ALA A 61 17.90 11.60 -1.60
N HIS A 62 17.36 10.58 -0.93
CA HIS A 62 16.60 9.48 -1.52
C HIS A 62 15.25 9.33 -0.80
N HIS A 63 14.25 8.86 -1.55
CA HIS A 63 12.87 8.75 -1.07
C HIS A 63 12.23 7.41 -1.45
N ASP A 64 13.05 6.39 -1.73
CA ASP A 64 12.54 5.04 -1.95
C ASP A 64 12.01 4.49 -0.63
N TRP A 65 10.77 3.99 -0.65
CA TRP A 65 10.14 3.48 0.57
C TRP A 65 10.92 2.32 1.20
N ARG A 66 11.62 1.50 0.42
CA ARG A 66 12.42 0.37 0.94
C ARG A 66 13.60 0.88 1.74
N GLU A 67 14.27 1.92 1.27
CA GLU A 67 15.39 2.56 1.97
C GLU A 67 14.91 3.31 3.21
N LEU A 68 13.80 4.05 3.09
CA LEU A 68 13.28 4.86 4.18
C LEU A 68 12.65 4.04 5.31
N LEU A 69 12.07 2.87 5.00
CA LEU A 69 11.47 1.97 5.99
C LEU A 69 12.41 0.87 6.47
N ASP A 70 13.67 0.86 6.01
CA ASP A 70 14.71 -0.01 6.56
C ASP A 70 15.15 0.46 7.96
N GLU A 71 15.56 -0.48 8.81
CA GLU A 71 16.02 -0.19 10.18
C GLU A 71 17.23 0.75 10.23
N SER A 72 18.06 0.75 9.18
CA SER A 72 19.24 1.61 9.05
C SER A 72 18.95 2.99 8.45
N GLY A 73 17.70 3.26 8.08
CA GLY A 73 17.32 4.51 7.44
C GLY A 73 17.42 5.74 8.36
N GLU A 74 17.25 6.91 7.75
CA GLU A 74 17.35 8.22 8.42
C GLU A 74 16.43 8.35 9.64
N ARG A 75 16.91 9.03 10.69
CA ARG A 75 16.20 9.17 11.97
C ARG A 75 15.26 10.37 11.96
N VAL A 76 14.15 10.21 11.24
CA VAL A 76 13.03 11.16 11.21
C VAL A 76 11.87 10.54 12.00
N ALA A 77 11.24 11.30 12.89
CA ALA A 77 10.23 10.78 13.82
C ALA A 77 9.07 10.08 13.11
N GLU A 78 8.59 10.63 12.00
CA GLU A 78 7.55 10.03 11.16
C GLU A 78 8.00 8.70 10.55
N LEU A 79 9.28 8.59 10.15
CA LEU A 79 9.84 7.34 9.63
C LEU A 79 9.99 6.29 10.74
N GLU A 80 10.45 6.67 11.92
CA GLU A 80 10.54 5.75 13.07
C GLU A 80 9.16 5.18 13.42
N ARG A 81 8.13 6.02 13.47
CA ARG A 81 6.74 5.59 13.71
C ARG A 81 6.24 4.63 12.62
N LEU A 82 6.57 4.89 11.35
CA LEU A 82 6.20 3.99 10.24
C LEU A 82 7.01 2.69 10.26
N ARG A 83 8.29 2.69 10.66
CA ARG A 83 9.10 1.47 10.83
C ARG A 83 8.55 0.60 11.95
N GLU A 84 8.21 1.18 13.09
CA GLU A 84 7.56 0.45 14.18
C GLU A 84 6.23 -0.18 13.74
N LEU A 85 5.48 0.51 12.88
CA LEU A 85 4.25 -0.01 12.32
C LEU A 85 4.51 -1.15 11.33
N ALA A 86 5.48 -0.99 10.44
CA ALA A 86 5.91 -2.02 9.48
C ALA A 86 6.44 -3.29 10.19
N GLY A 87 7.03 -3.15 11.37
CA GLY A 87 7.49 -4.27 12.20
C GLY A 87 6.36 -5.05 12.90
N ARG A 88 5.11 -4.60 12.84
CA ARG A 88 3.95 -5.31 13.40
C ARG A 88 3.27 -6.11 12.29
N PRO A 89 3.33 -7.46 12.30
CA PRO A 89 2.86 -8.28 11.17
C PRO A 89 1.39 -8.05 10.77
N GLU A 90 0.53 -7.80 11.75
CA GLU A 90 -0.90 -7.54 11.56
C GLU A 90 -1.21 -6.07 11.20
N SER A 91 -0.20 -5.23 10.99
CA SER A 91 -0.42 -3.85 10.58
C SER A 91 -0.76 -3.76 9.09
N TRP A 92 -1.52 -2.73 8.75
CA TRP A 92 -1.81 -2.41 7.36
C TRP A 92 -0.53 -2.17 6.55
N LEU A 93 0.51 -1.58 7.16
CA LEU A 93 1.74 -1.26 6.46
C LEU A 93 2.58 -2.52 6.20
N ALA A 94 2.68 -3.42 7.18
CA ALA A 94 3.33 -4.72 6.99
C ALA A 94 2.62 -5.53 5.89
N THR A 95 1.28 -5.56 5.94
CA THR A 95 0.45 -6.23 4.94
C THR A 95 0.66 -5.62 3.54
N LEU A 96 0.61 -4.30 3.42
CA LEU A 96 0.83 -3.60 2.16
C LEU A 96 2.23 -3.88 1.59
N ILE A 97 3.28 -3.82 2.42
CA ILE A 97 4.66 -4.11 2.01
C ILE A 97 4.80 -5.55 1.51
N ALA A 98 4.18 -6.53 2.19
CA ALA A 98 4.19 -7.92 1.75
C ALA A 98 3.54 -8.07 0.37
N ARG A 99 2.40 -7.40 0.13
CA ARG A 99 1.74 -7.41 -1.18
C ARG A 99 2.55 -6.70 -2.26
N ILE A 100 3.13 -5.54 -1.97
CA ILE A 100 4.02 -4.85 -2.92
C ILE A 100 5.21 -5.73 -3.27
N THR A 101 5.76 -6.47 -2.31
CA THR A 101 6.85 -7.42 -2.57
C THR A 101 6.40 -8.52 -3.52
N ALA A 102 5.21 -9.11 -3.30
CA ALA A 102 4.62 -10.10 -4.21
C ALA A 102 4.32 -9.52 -5.61
N LEU A 103 3.93 -8.25 -5.70
CA LEU A 103 3.68 -7.57 -6.99
C LEU A 103 4.94 -7.49 -7.86
N HIS A 104 6.11 -7.34 -7.24
CA HIS A 104 7.40 -7.29 -7.94
C HIS A 104 7.96 -8.68 -8.27
N ASP A 105 7.38 -9.75 -7.75
CA ASP A 105 7.75 -11.11 -8.08
C ASP A 105 7.13 -11.54 -9.42
N VAL A 106 7.70 -12.58 -10.04
CA VAL A 106 7.27 -13.14 -11.33
C VAL A 106 5.81 -13.62 -11.28
N GLU A 107 5.35 -14.03 -10.11
CA GLU A 107 3.99 -14.54 -9.92
C GLU A 107 2.92 -13.44 -9.78
N GLY A 108 3.32 -12.20 -9.47
CA GLY A 108 2.41 -11.10 -9.17
C GLY A 108 1.70 -11.26 -7.82
N ALA A 109 0.94 -10.23 -7.43
CA ALA A 109 0.25 -10.20 -6.14
C ALA A 109 -1.15 -10.83 -6.18
N ALA A 110 -1.82 -10.81 -7.34
CA ALA A 110 -3.19 -11.29 -7.48
C ALA A 110 -3.30 -12.77 -7.84
N ARG A 111 -2.16 -13.47 -8.01
CA ARG A 111 -2.17 -14.91 -8.28
C ARG A 111 -2.56 -15.66 -7.02
N ARG A 112 -3.59 -16.52 -7.14
CA ARG A 112 -3.86 -17.51 -6.10
C ARG A 112 -2.67 -18.44 -6.00
N GLU A 113 -2.22 -18.74 -4.78
CA GLU A 113 -1.45 -19.94 -4.47
C GLU A 113 -2.24 -21.16 -4.98
N ALA A 114 -2.00 -21.54 -6.23
CA ALA A 114 -2.66 -22.67 -6.87
C ALA A 114 -2.01 -24.01 -6.48
N GLY A 115 -1.08 -23.99 -5.51
CA GLY A 115 -0.46 -25.18 -4.94
C GLY A 115 -0.99 -25.43 -3.54
N ASP A 116 -1.66 -26.57 -3.37
CA ASP A 116 -1.67 -27.38 -2.13
C ASP A 116 -2.79 -27.24 -1.09
N ALA A 117 -3.89 -26.52 -1.36
CA ALA A 117 -5.08 -26.60 -0.51
C ALA A 117 -6.37 -26.73 -1.31
N LEU A 118 -6.62 -27.94 -1.83
CA LEU A 118 -7.90 -28.36 -2.38
C LEU A 118 -9.04 -28.38 -1.34
N ILE A 119 -8.76 -28.06 -0.07
CA ILE A 119 -9.72 -28.04 1.04
C ILE A 119 -9.39 -26.87 2.00
N ALA A 120 -9.56 -25.62 1.57
CA ALA A 120 -9.69 -24.44 2.47
C ALA A 120 -10.04 -23.17 1.66
N SER A 121 -11.14 -23.17 0.91
CA SER A 121 -11.54 -22.00 0.10
C SER A 121 -12.55 -21.07 0.80
N ALA A 122 -12.75 -21.20 2.11
CA ALA A 122 -13.79 -20.46 2.84
C ALA A 122 -13.29 -19.22 3.62
N ASP A 123 -11.98 -19.08 3.86
CA ASP A 123 -11.47 -18.06 4.81
C ASP A 123 -10.36 -17.15 4.25
N ARG A 124 -10.07 -17.21 2.94
CA ARG A 124 -9.15 -16.23 2.35
C ARG A 124 -9.91 -14.94 2.03
N VAL A 125 -9.61 -13.88 2.78
CA VAL A 125 -9.98 -12.50 2.46
C VAL A 125 -9.56 -12.22 1.01
N ALA A 126 -10.47 -11.69 0.20
CA ALA A 126 -10.13 -11.32 -1.17
C ALA A 126 -9.07 -10.21 -1.15
N LEU A 127 -8.08 -10.26 -2.05
CA LEU A 127 -7.03 -9.25 -2.12
C LEU A 127 -7.63 -7.84 -2.18
N ALA A 128 -8.71 -7.65 -2.94
CA ALA A 128 -9.42 -6.37 -2.98
C ALA A 128 -9.89 -5.86 -1.59
N ASP A 129 -10.39 -6.73 -0.71
CA ASP A 129 -10.84 -6.34 0.63
C ASP A 129 -9.67 -5.98 1.54
N GLU A 130 -8.58 -6.72 1.45
CA GLU A 130 -7.33 -6.43 2.17
C GLU A 130 -6.73 -5.09 1.72
N LEU A 131 -6.75 -4.80 0.41
CA LEU A 131 -6.30 -3.52 -0.14
C LEU A 131 -7.22 -2.36 0.25
N ARG A 132 -8.54 -2.56 0.32
CA ARG A 132 -9.48 -1.55 0.83
C ARG A 132 -9.20 -1.23 2.29
N TRP A 133 -8.95 -2.25 3.11
CA TRP A 133 -8.56 -2.05 4.50
C TRP A 133 -7.24 -1.29 4.60
N CYS A 134 -6.21 -1.68 3.85
CA CYS A 134 -4.93 -0.97 3.81
C CYS A 134 -5.08 0.49 3.39
N ALA A 135 -5.86 0.79 2.35
CA ALA A 135 -6.12 2.16 1.91
C ALA A 135 -6.84 3.00 2.99
N GLY A 136 -7.80 2.39 3.69
CA GLY A 136 -8.50 3.03 4.80
C GLY A 136 -7.58 3.40 5.96
N GLU A 137 -6.76 2.45 6.41
CA GLU A 137 -5.80 2.67 7.49
C GLU A 137 -4.66 3.61 7.08
N PHE A 138 -4.19 3.54 5.83
CA PHE A 138 -3.21 4.47 5.29
C PHE A 138 -3.73 5.91 5.36
N LYS A 139 -4.98 6.18 4.94
CA LYS A 139 -5.57 7.53 5.05
C LYS A 139 -5.62 8.04 6.49
N LYS A 140 -6.00 7.18 7.45
CA LYS A 140 -6.05 7.53 8.88
C LYS A 140 -4.65 7.88 9.38
N GLN A 141 -3.68 7.00 9.14
CA GLN A 141 -2.31 7.19 9.61
C GLN A 141 -1.67 8.44 8.99
N LEU A 142 -1.95 8.71 7.72
CA LEU A 142 -1.45 9.88 7.01
C LEU A 142 -2.04 11.19 7.57
N ALA A 143 -3.32 11.19 7.95
CA ALA A 143 -3.93 12.36 8.61
C ALA A 143 -3.24 12.66 9.94
N GLU A 144 -3.04 11.65 10.79
CA GLU A 144 -2.33 11.80 12.07
C GLU A 144 -0.89 12.32 11.88
N LEU A 145 -0.15 11.75 10.92
CA LEU A 145 1.23 12.16 10.65
C LEU A 145 1.31 13.60 10.15
N ARG A 146 0.37 14.03 9.30
CA ARG A 146 0.31 15.41 8.79
C ARG A 146 -0.01 16.43 9.87
N GLU A 147 -0.82 16.05 10.86
CA GLU A 147 -1.08 16.89 12.03
C GLU A 147 0.21 17.07 12.82
N THR A 148 0.93 15.99 13.11
CA THR A 148 2.21 16.06 13.83
C THR A 148 3.29 16.82 13.06
N SER A 149 3.39 16.65 11.74
CA SER A 149 4.40 17.35 10.93
C SER A 149 4.11 18.85 10.75
N ALA A 150 2.87 19.31 10.99
CA ALA A 150 2.52 20.73 10.91
C ALA A 150 2.92 21.52 12.16
N GLU A 151 3.32 20.83 13.24
CA GLU A 151 3.78 21.45 14.49
C GLU A 151 5.27 21.84 14.46
N TRP A 152 6.00 21.51 13.38
CA TRP A 152 7.46 21.73 13.23
C TRP A 152 7.81 22.84 12.24
#